data_AF-A0A1F5DVK8-F1
#
_entry.id   AF-A0A1F5DVK8-F1
#
_cell.length_a   1.000
_cell.length_b   1.000
_cell.length_c   1.000
_cell.angle_alpha   90.00
_cell.angle_beta   90.00
_cell.angle_gamma   90.00
#
_symmetry.space_group_name_H-M   'P 1'
#
loop_
_entity.id
_entity.type
_entity.pdbx_description
1 polymer ?
#
loop_
_entity_poly.entity_id
_entity_poly.type
_entity_poly.pdbx_seq_one_letter_code
_entity_poly.pdbx_strand_id
1 'polypeptide(L)'
;MIIPTPSTYRPTLNDFREASKRLEGIALRTQLIPLRWYDEDPKILLKPEMLQPVGSYKIRGVYNWVAKLSPEQRAKGISTASAGNMAQAVAYVAKLYKIPARAIVFDTSPQTKKDSIRKYGGEVVPKSWDGWVEYTTNPEDDRSFINPVEEFGLLDGHGTIGLEIMEDAPETETIYVPLGAGFLGAGVALAAKAIKPSVSVIGVNAENSPHYYESVKHGRVVDTPPKSTLADGTSGNLISFPNSDKLLRLVQETIDEVVLVSEDEIKDAIRYLALENKLVAEGSGAMSLAAAIKTSKEERGKTVCILTGGSIDSDKLTKIMGSPLTPSQ
;
A
#
# COMPACT_ATOMS: atom_id res chain seq x y z
N MET A 1 -19.60 -12.97 4.83
CA MET A 1 -19.72 -12.36 6.19
C MET A 1 -18.56 -11.39 6.38
N ILE A 2 -18.83 -10.10 6.59
CA ILE A 2 -17.79 -9.12 6.96
C ILE A 2 -17.33 -9.48 8.37
N ILE A 3 -16.01 -9.64 8.58
CA ILE A 3 -15.50 -9.86 9.93
C ILE A 3 -15.45 -8.49 10.59
N PRO A 4 -16.23 -8.24 11.65
CA PRO A 4 -16.22 -6.94 12.30
C PRO A 4 -14.92 -6.83 13.10
N THR A 5 -13.89 -6.25 12.49
CA THR A 5 -12.79 -5.67 13.24
C THR A 5 -13.31 -4.38 13.89
N PRO A 6 -13.13 -4.16 15.21
CA PRO A 6 -13.56 -2.92 15.83
C PRO A 6 -13.01 -1.76 15.02
N SER A 7 -13.84 -0.77 14.70
CA SER A 7 -13.40 0.41 13.94
C SER A 7 -12.45 1.34 14.73
N THR A 8 -11.96 0.84 15.86
CA THR A 8 -11.02 1.43 16.83
C THR A 8 -9.86 0.47 17.11
N TYR A 9 -9.74 -0.65 16.39
CA TYR A 9 -8.66 -1.61 16.59
C TYR A 9 -7.32 -0.92 16.34
N ARG A 10 -6.53 -0.81 17.40
CA ARG A 10 -5.15 -0.34 17.38
C ARG A 10 -4.23 -1.48 17.79
N PRO A 11 -3.37 -1.97 16.87
CA PRO A 11 -2.42 -3.02 17.21
C PRO A 11 -1.38 -2.52 18.20
N THR A 12 -0.95 -3.41 19.09
CA THR A 12 0.19 -3.20 20.00
C THR A 12 1.49 -3.66 19.36
N LEU A 13 2.63 -3.32 19.98
CA LEU A 13 3.93 -3.88 19.57
C LEU A 13 3.94 -5.43 19.55
N ASN A 14 3.22 -6.06 20.49
CA ASN A 14 3.11 -7.51 20.51
C ASN A 14 2.30 -8.03 19.33
N ASP A 15 1.22 -7.36 18.91
CA ASP A 15 0.44 -7.74 17.72
C ASP A 15 1.31 -7.71 16.45
N PHE A 16 2.17 -6.69 16.30
CA PHE A 16 3.12 -6.63 15.18
C PHE A 16 4.16 -7.76 15.22
N ARG A 17 4.67 -8.12 16.41
CA ARG A 17 5.61 -9.24 16.57
C ARG A 17 4.94 -10.58 16.26
N GLU A 18 3.70 -10.79 16.70
CA GLU A 18 2.93 -11.99 16.36
C GLU A 18 2.58 -12.04 14.87
N ALA A 19 2.27 -10.91 14.25
CA ALA A 19 2.10 -10.83 12.79
C ALA A 19 3.39 -11.18 12.05
N SER A 20 4.55 -10.70 12.52
CA SER A 20 5.86 -11.03 11.97
C SER A 20 6.11 -12.55 12.00
N LYS A 21 5.87 -13.21 13.14
CA LYS A 21 5.97 -14.67 13.28
C LYS A 21 5.06 -15.42 12.30
N ARG A 22 3.81 -14.97 12.13
CA ARG A 22 2.89 -15.61 11.17
C ARG A 22 3.38 -15.47 9.73
N LEU A 23 4.15 -14.44 9.41
CA LEU A 23 4.64 -14.15 8.07
C LEU A 23 5.98 -14.86 7.74
N GLU A 24 6.62 -15.51 8.71
CA GLU A 24 7.85 -16.28 8.49
C GLU A 24 7.64 -17.37 7.42
N GLY A 25 8.52 -17.38 6.42
CA GLY A 25 8.43 -18.30 5.27
C GLY A 25 7.34 -17.95 4.26
N ILE A 26 6.58 -16.86 4.48
CA ILE A 26 5.47 -16.44 3.62
C ILE A 26 5.75 -15.11 2.95
N ALA A 27 6.06 -14.08 3.73
CA ALA A 27 6.54 -12.80 3.23
C ALA A 27 8.06 -12.76 3.33
N LEU A 28 8.70 -12.10 2.37
CA LEU A 28 10.13 -11.84 2.45
C LEU A 28 10.36 -10.74 3.49
N ARG A 29 11.37 -10.90 4.35
CA ARG A 29 11.99 -9.76 5.00
C ARG A 29 12.82 -9.01 3.96
N THR A 30 12.19 -8.06 3.26
CA THR A 30 12.84 -7.30 2.19
C THR A 30 14.00 -6.49 2.77
N GLN A 31 15.21 -6.66 2.25
CA GLN A 31 16.37 -5.94 2.78
C GLN A 31 16.24 -4.44 2.52
N LEU A 32 16.74 -3.62 3.46
CA LEU A 32 16.94 -2.19 3.20
C LEU A 32 18.10 -2.00 2.23
N ILE A 33 17.83 -1.35 1.10
CA ILE A 33 18.83 -1.13 0.04
C ILE A 33 19.19 0.35 0.02
N PRO A 34 20.46 0.75 0.17
CA PRO A 34 20.86 2.14 -0.03
C PRO A 34 20.48 2.63 -1.43
N LEU A 35 19.86 3.81 -1.51
CA LEU A 35 19.61 4.46 -2.79
C LEU A 35 20.93 4.70 -3.49
N ARG A 36 21.10 4.14 -4.68
CA ARG A 36 22.25 4.45 -5.53
C ARG A 36 22.08 5.87 -6.03
N TRP A 37 22.98 6.74 -5.58
CA TRP A 37 23.06 8.15 -5.92
C TRP A 37 24.54 8.49 -6.12
N TYR A 38 24.88 9.19 -7.20
CA TYR A 38 26.27 9.31 -7.67
C TYR A 38 26.98 10.61 -7.25
N ASP A 39 26.26 11.59 -6.70
CA ASP A 39 26.84 12.86 -6.25
C ASP A 39 27.25 12.80 -4.77
N GLU A 40 26.29 13.00 -3.85
CA GLU A 40 26.48 12.90 -2.41
C GLU A 40 25.56 11.80 -1.84
N ASP A 41 26.01 11.08 -0.79
CA ASP A 41 25.15 10.13 -0.09
C ASP A 41 23.88 10.82 0.42
N PRO A 42 22.69 10.47 -0.12
CA PRO A 42 21.45 11.10 0.25
C PRO A 42 20.95 10.60 1.61
N LYS A 43 21.58 9.60 2.24
CA LYS A 43 21.07 8.94 3.46
C LYS A 43 19.64 8.42 3.28
N ILE A 44 19.34 7.88 2.10
CA ILE A 44 18.06 7.24 1.78
C ILE A 44 18.29 5.74 1.68
N LEU A 45 17.50 4.99 2.43
CA LEU A 45 17.33 3.55 2.27
C LEU A 45 15.99 3.26 1.60
N LEU A 46 15.96 2.24 0.75
CA LEU A 46 14.78 1.77 0.04
C LEU A 46 14.28 0.49 0.72
N LYS A 47 12.97 0.41 0.99
CA LYS A 47 12.28 -0.80 1.45
C LYS A 47 11.50 -1.41 0.28
N PRO A 48 12.07 -2.36 -0.48
CA PRO A 48 11.58 -2.78 -1.79
C PRO A 48 10.47 -3.83 -1.69
N GLU A 49 9.28 -3.41 -1.25
CA GLU A 49 8.11 -4.30 -1.13
C GLU A 49 7.56 -4.82 -2.47
N MET A 50 8.04 -4.28 -3.60
CA MET A 50 7.80 -4.89 -4.91
C MET A 50 8.43 -6.29 -5.07
N LEU A 51 9.40 -6.66 -4.24
CA LEU A 51 10.07 -7.96 -4.31
C LEU A 51 9.28 -9.09 -3.62
N GLN A 52 8.19 -8.77 -2.93
CA GLN A 52 7.32 -9.77 -2.29
C GLN A 52 6.73 -10.77 -3.31
N PRO A 53 6.30 -11.99 -2.90
CA PRO A 53 5.78 -13.04 -3.81
C PRO A 53 4.59 -12.66 -4.71
N VAL A 54 3.93 -11.53 -4.46
CA VAL A 54 2.82 -10.97 -5.26
C VAL A 54 3.13 -9.60 -5.85
N GLY A 55 4.42 -9.22 -5.87
CA GLY A 55 4.88 -7.95 -6.43
C GLY A 55 4.54 -6.72 -5.59
N SER A 56 4.08 -6.89 -4.34
CA SER A 56 3.71 -5.77 -3.45
C SER A 56 3.59 -6.18 -1.98
N TYR A 57 3.54 -5.17 -1.10
CA TYR A 57 3.35 -5.31 0.34
C TYR A 57 2.06 -6.03 0.77
N LYS A 58 1.06 -6.14 -0.12
CA LYS A 58 -0.30 -6.59 0.22
C LYS A 58 -0.33 -7.99 0.82
N ILE A 59 0.62 -8.86 0.45
CA ILE A 59 0.72 -10.22 1.03
C ILE A 59 0.79 -10.19 2.55
N ARG A 60 1.46 -9.19 3.15
CA ARG A 60 1.67 -9.14 4.59
C ARG A 60 0.36 -8.98 5.37
N GLY A 61 -0.44 -7.99 4.96
CA GLY A 61 -1.74 -7.72 5.56
C GLY A 61 -2.72 -8.86 5.31
N VAL A 62 -2.83 -9.28 4.04
CA VAL A 62 -3.80 -10.31 3.64
C VAL A 62 -3.50 -11.64 4.31
N TYR A 63 -2.24 -12.10 4.31
CA TYR A 63 -1.91 -13.38 4.94
C TYR A 63 -2.14 -13.34 6.45
N ASN A 64 -1.71 -12.29 7.15
CA ASN A 64 -1.94 -12.17 8.59
C ASN A 64 -3.44 -12.14 8.93
N TRP A 65 -4.25 -11.46 8.12
CA TRP A 65 -5.70 -11.44 8.27
C TRP A 65 -6.31 -12.83 8.10
N VAL A 66 -5.94 -13.54 7.02
CA VAL A 66 -6.45 -14.89 6.73
C VAL A 66 -5.99 -15.90 7.79
N ALA A 67 -4.78 -15.75 8.33
CA ALA A 67 -4.24 -16.60 9.38
C ALA A 67 -5.05 -16.52 10.69
N LYS A 68 -5.74 -15.39 10.93
CA LYS A 68 -6.60 -15.17 12.10
C LYS A 68 -8.02 -15.72 11.94
N LEU A 69 -8.42 -16.15 10.73
CA LEU A 69 -9.73 -16.76 10.50
C LEU A 69 -9.85 -18.10 11.21
N SER A 70 -11.05 -18.42 11.69
CA SER A 70 -11.36 -19.78 12.13
C SER A 70 -11.21 -20.76 10.96
N PRO A 71 -10.95 -22.06 11.21
CA PRO A 71 -10.92 -23.07 10.17
C PRO A 71 -12.21 -23.07 9.32
N GLU A 72 -13.37 -22.89 9.94
CA GLU A 72 -14.68 -22.87 9.29
C GLU A 72 -14.86 -21.65 8.39
N GLN A 73 -14.45 -20.47 8.85
CA GLN A 73 -14.47 -19.25 8.04
C GLN A 73 -13.55 -19.38 6.83
N ARG A 74 -12.33 -19.88 7.07
CA ARG A 74 -11.32 -20.05 6.02
C ARG A 74 -11.74 -21.08 4.98
N ALA A 75 -12.37 -22.19 5.39
CA ALA A 75 -12.83 -23.24 4.48
C ALA A 75 -13.89 -22.74 3.47
N LYS A 76 -14.68 -21.73 3.82
CA LYS A 76 -15.63 -21.08 2.90
C LYS A 76 -14.93 -20.28 1.80
N GLY A 77 -13.68 -19.90 2.01
CA GLY A 77 -12.89 -19.09 1.10
C GLY A 77 -12.89 -17.61 1.46
N ILE A 78 -12.17 -16.83 0.67
CA ILE A 78 -11.96 -15.40 0.90
C ILE A 78 -12.32 -14.59 -0.33
N SER A 79 -12.76 -13.36 -0.12
CA SER A 79 -13.10 -12.45 -1.22
C SER A 79 -12.62 -11.03 -0.96
N THR A 80 -12.51 -10.25 -2.03
CA THR A 80 -12.24 -8.80 -1.96
C THR A 80 -12.84 -8.10 -3.18
N ALA A 81 -12.97 -6.79 -3.10
CA ALA A 81 -13.45 -5.95 -4.17
C ALA A 81 -12.30 -5.06 -4.67
N SER A 82 -11.47 -5.59 -5.55
CA SER A 82 -10.30 -4.91 -6.11
C SER A 82 -9.90 -5.57 -7.41
N ALA A 83 -9.33 -4.81 -8.33
CA ALA A 83 -8.67 -5.32 -9.53
C ALA A 83 -7.13 -5.26 -9.43
N GLY A 84 -6.57 -4.81 -8.30
CA GLY A 84 -5.15 -4.50 -8.17
C GLY A 84 -4.38 -5.45 -7.25
N ASN A 85 -3.33 -4.92 -6.63
CA ASN A 85 -2.44 -5.66 -5.74
C ASN A 85 -3.16 -6.38 -4.59
N MET A 86 -4.28 -5.83 -4.10
CA MET A 86 -5.10 -6.51 -3.08
C MET A 86 -5.68 -7.83 -3.61
N ALA A 87 -6.28 -7.83 -4.80
CA ALA A 87 -6.88 -9.03 -5.37
C ALA A 87 -5.83 -10.09 -5.73
N GLN A 88 -4.65 -9.67 -6.19
CA GLN A 88 -3.51 -10.58 -6.38
C GLN A 88 -3.07 -11.23 -5.07
N ALA A 89 -2.94 -10.45 -3.99
CA ALA A 89 -2.60 -10.97 -2.67
C ALA A 89 -3.67 -11.93 -2.14
N VAL A 90 -4.95 -11.62 -2.29
CA VAL A 90 -6.07 -12.50 -1.90
C VAL A 90 -6.03 -13.82 -2.67
N ALA A 91 -5.88 -13.78 -4.00
CA ALA A 91 -5.78 -14.99 -4.81
C ALA A 91 -4.56 -15.84 -4.43
N TYR A 92 -3.39 -15.21 -4.24
CA TYR A 92 -2.17 -15.91 -3.84
C TYR A 92 -2.27 -16.55 -2.45
N VAL A 93 -2.79 -15.81 -1.46
CA VAL A 93 -2.96 -16.33 -0.10
C VAL A 93 -3.98 -17.47 -0.07
N ALA A 94 -5.08 -17.36 -0.82
CA ALA A 94 -6.04 -18.45 -0.94
C ALA A 94 -5.41 -19.72 -1.53
N LYS A 95 -4.53 -19.57 -2.53
CA LYS A 95 -3.75 -20.68 -3.08
C LYS A 95 -2.85 -21.34 -2.04
N LEU A 96 -2.18 -20.57 -1.18
CA LEU A 96 -1.35 -21.11 -0.09
C LEU A 96 -2.19 -21.95 0.90
N TYR A 97 -3.39 -21.47 1.23
CA TYR A 97 -4.32 -22.18 2.11
C TYR A 97 -5.16 -23.26 1.42
N LYS A 98 -5.07 -23.40 0.09
CA LYS A 98 -5.90 -24.30 -0.73
C LYS A 98 -7.41 -24.06 -0.55
N ILE A 99 -7.80 -22.79 -0.49
CA ILE A 99 -9.21 -22.37 -0.35
C ILE A 99 -9.65 -21.54 -1.57
N PRO A 100 -10.97 -21.38 -1.81
CA PRO A 100 -11.46 -20.52 -2.89
C PRO A 100 -11.12 -19.04 -2.66
N ALA A 101 -10.77 -18.32 -3.73
CA ALA A 101 -10.64 -16.86 -3.74
C ALA A 101 -11.55 -16.24 -4.81
N ARG A 102 -12.19 -15.12 -4.47
CA ARG A 102 -13.00 -14.32 -5.40
C ARG A 102 -12.61 -12.85 -5.36
N ALA A 103 -12.40 -12.25 -6.52
CA ALA A 103 -12.16 -10.83 -6.69
C ALA A 103 -13.30 -10.19 -7.48
N ILE A 104 -14.00 -9.24 -6.86
CA ILE A 104 -14.97 -8.39 -7.55
C ILE A 104 -14.21 -7.25 -8.20
N VAL A 105 -14.32 -7.14 -9.51
CA VAL A 105 -13.63 -6.15 -10.33
C VAL A 105 -14.64 -5.31 -11.09
N PHE A 106 -14.29 -4.08 -11.45
CA PHE A 106 -15.08 -3.34 -12.43
C PHE A 106 -15.03 -4.07 -13.78
N ASP A 107 -16.15 -4.11 -14.48
CA ASP A 107 -16.27 -4.59 -15.86
C ASP A 107 -15.22 -3.96 -16.79
N THR A 108 -14.96 -2.66 -16.61
CA THR A 108 -13.95 -1.85 -17.31
C THR A 108 -12.50 -2.10 -16.89
N SER A 109 -12.25 -2.92 -15.86
CA SER A 109 -10.88 -3.20 -15.42
C SER A 109 -10.05 -3.83 -16.55
N PRO A 110 -8.81 -3.36 -16.78
CA PRO A 110 -7.93 -3.91 -17.81
C PRO A 110 -7.80 -5.43 -17.72
N GLN A 111 -7.73 -6.09 -18.88
CA GLN A 111 -7.63 -7.55 -18.93
C GLN A 111 -6.35 -8.06 -18.25
N THR A 112 -5.23 -7.32 -18.39
CA THR A 112 -3.95 -7.62 -17.72
C THR A 112 -4.10 -7.70 -16.20
N LYS A 113 -4.90 -6.81 -15.59
CA LYS A 113 -5.22 -6.84 -14.16
C LYS A 113 -6.05 -8.06 -13.77
N LYS A 114 -7.06 -8.42 -14.59
CA LYS A 114 -7.89 -9.63 -14.37
C LYS A 114 -7.06 -10.90 -14.49
N ASP A 115 -6.16 -10.97 -15.45
CA ASP A 115 -5.31 -12.15 -15.69
C ASP A 115 -4.28 -12.36 -14.58
N SER A 116 -3.75 -11.29 -13.99
CA SER A 116 -2.88 -11.37 -12.80
C SER A 116 -3.56 -12.01 -11.59
N ILE A 117 -4.89 -11.84 -11.44
CA ILE A 117 -5.67 -12.51 -10.38
C ILE A 117 -5.83 -14.00 -10.72
N ARG A 118 -6.22 -14.31 -11.97
CA ARG A 118 -6.41 -15.69 -12.44
C ARG A 118 -5.12 -16.51 -12.39
N LYS A 119 -3.96 -15.89 -12.62
CA LYS A 119 -2.63 -16.51 -12.50
C LYS A 119 -2.42 -17.20 -11.14
N TYR A 120 -3.04 -16.66 -10.09
CA TYR A 120 -2.98 -17.24 -8.74
C TYR A 120 -4.18 -18.13 -8.39
N GLY A 121 -5.09 -18.38 -9.33
CA GLY A 121 -6.27 -19.24 -9.14
C GLY A 121 -7.49 -18.52 -8.56
N GLY A 122 -7.49 -17.19 -8.52
CA GLY A 122 -8.64 -16.41 -8.07
C GLY A 122 -9.74 -16.34 -9.14
N GLU A 123 -10.99 -16.50 -8.71
CA GLU A 123 -12.17 -16.21 -9.51
C GLU A 123 -12.29 -14.69 -9.70
N VAL A 124 -12.53 -14.25 -10.93
CA VAL A 124 -12.74 -12.83 -11.26
C VAL A 124 -14.21 -12.64 -11.64
N VAL A 125 -14.92 -11.82 -10.87
CA VAL A 125 -16.33 -11.50 -11.10
C VAL A 125 -16.45 -10.03 -11.49
N PRO A 126 -16.65 -9.71 -12.78
CA PRO A 126 -16.87 -8.34 -13.23
C PRO A 126 -18.25 -7.84 -12.78
N LYS A 127 -18.32 -6.61 -12.27
CA LYS A 127 -19.57 -5.90 -11.91
C LYS A 127 -19.53 -4.46 -12.44
N SER A 128 -20.71 -3.87 -12.61
CA SER A 128 -20.86 -2.42 -12.78
C SER A 128 -20.41 -1.68 -11.51
N TRP A 129 -20.34 -0.34 -11.55
CA TRP A 129 -20.08 0.47 -10.35
C TRP A 129 -21.07 0.13 -9.22
N ASP A 130 -22.37 0.13 -9.51
CA ASP A 130 -23.41 -0.13 -8.50
C ASP A 130 -23.28 -1.54 -7.91
N GLY A 131 -23.03 -2.55 -8.75
CA GLY A 131 -22.84 -3.93 -8.28
C GLY A 131 -21.54 -4.11 -7.47
N TRP A 132 -20.51 -3.33 -7.75
CA TRP A 132 -19.29 -3.30 -6.93
C TRP A 132 -19.59 -2.69 -5.56
N VAL A 133 -20.28 -1.53 -5.52
CA VAL A 133 -20.69 -0.86 -4.28
C VAL A 133 -21.58 -1.76 -3.43
N GLU A 134 -22.57 -2.40 -4.04
CA GLU A 134 -23.46 -3.37 -3.38
C GLU A 134 -22.66 -4.50 -2.73
N TYR A 135 -21.75 -5.13 -3.46
CA TYR A 135 -20.91 -6.21 -2.91
C TYR A 135 -20.01 -5.72 -1.77
N THR A 136 -19.43 -4.52 -1.88
CA THR A 136 -18.57 -3.98 -0.82
C THR A 136 -19.33 -3.68 0.48
N THR A 137 -20.60 -3.31 0.37
CA THR A 137 -21.44 -2.94 1.50
C THR A 137 -22.10 -4.18 2.12
N ASN A 138 -22.57 -5.10 1.27
CA ASN A 138 -23.25 -6.32 1.67
C ASN A 138 -22.83 -7.48 0.76
N PRO A 139 -21.69 -8.14 1.04
CA PRO A 139 -21.21 -9.26 0.23
C PRO A 139 -22.25 -10.37 0.13
N GLU A 140 -22.63 -10.73 -1.09
CA GLU A 140 -23.69 -11.70 -1.40
C GLU A 140 -23.31 -13.17 -1.15
N ASP A 141 -22.08 -13.46 -0.70
CA ASP A 141 -21.61 -14.82 -0.42
C ASP A 141 -21.06 -15.00 1.01
N ASP A 142 -20.91 -16.27 1.40
CA ASP A 142 -20.53 -16.69 2.75
C ASP A 142 -19.02 -16.67 3.01
N ARG A 143 -18.23 -16.24 2.01
CA ARG A 143 -16.78 -16.05 2.13
C ARG A 143 -16.46 -14.97 3.17
N SER A 144 -15.24 -15.05 3.69
CA SER A 144 -14.66 -13.99 4.50
C SER A 144 -14.21 -12.86 3.57
N PHE A 145 -14.93 -11.74 3.60
CA PHE A 145 -14.67 -10.58 2.75
C PHE A 145 -13.65 -9.64 3.40
N ILE A 146 -12.57 -9.36 2.67
CA ILE A 146 -11.58 -8.33 3.01
C ILE A 146 -11.98 -7.06 2.28
N ASN A 147 -12.53 -6.10 3.02
CA ASN A 147 -12.82 -4.78 2.50
C ASN A 147 -11.50 -3.99 2.36
N PRO A 148 -11.05 -3.63 1.13
CA PRO A 148 -9.78 -2.95 0.94
C PRO A 148 -9.71 -1.54 1.54
N VAL A 149 -10.86 -0.95 1.91
CA VAL A 149 -10.97 0.40 2.47
C VAL A 149 -11.55 0.44 3.89
N GLU A 150 -11.90 -0.70 4.50
CA GLU A 150 -12.42 -0.73 5.88
C GLU A 150 -11.79 -1.80 6.79
N GLU A 151 -10.85 -2.59 6.28
CA GLU A 151 -10.31 -3.70 7.04
C GLU A 151 -9.12 -3.28 7.94
N PHE A 152 -9.44 -2.83 9.16
CA PHE A 152 -8.45 -2.50 10.19
C PHE A 152 -7.58 -3.70 10.59
N GLY A 153 -8.04 -4.94 10.37
CA GLY A 153 -7.25 -6.15 10.63
C GLY A 153 -6.02 -6.30 9.73
N LEU A 154 -5.89 -5.47 8.68
CA LEU A 154 -4.70 -5.41 7.84
C LEU A 154 -3.51 -4.68 8.51
N LEU A 155 -3.78 -3.87 9.55
CA LEU A 155 -2.78 -3.01 10.18
C LEU A 155 -1.58 -3.80 10.70
N ASP A 156 -1.77 -4.92 11.40
CA ASP A 156 -0.65 -5.66 12.00
C ASP A 156 0.28 -6.23 10.93
N GLY A 157 -0.30 -6.83 9.89
CA GLY A 157 0.48 -7.39 8.80
C GLY A 157 1.24 -6.30 8.05
N HIS A 158 0.60 -5.17 7.74
CA HIS A 158 1.29 -4.04 7.12
C HIS A 158 2.35 -3.41 8.04
N GLY A 159 2.10 -3.33 9.34
CA GLY A 159 3.01 -2.78 10.33
C GLY A 159 4.28 -3.59 10.54
N THR A 160 4.32 -4.86 10.12
CA THR A 160 5.58 -5.62 10.08
C THR A 160 6.66 -4.94 9.24
N ILE A 161 6.29 -4.11 8.25
CA ILE A 161 7.24 -3.28 7.52
C ILE A 161 7.91 -2.26 8.43
N GLY A 162 7.14 -1.56 9.27
CA GLY A 162 7.66 -0.60 10.24
C GLY A 162 8.56 -1.27 11.29
N LEU A 163 8.18 -2.47 11.75
CA LEU A 163 8.98 -3.30 12.65
C LEU A 163 10.34 -3.65 12.01
N GLU A 164 10.33 -4.17 10.79
CA GLU A 164 11.55 -4.52 10.05
C GLU A 164 12.44 -3.29 9.84
N ILE A 165 11.88 -2.13 9.51
CA ILE A 165 12.66 -0.89 9.32
C ILE A 165 13.37 -0.49 10.63
N MET A 166 12.68 -0.50 11.77
CA MET A 166 13.28 -0.12 13.05
C MET A 166 14.32 -1.14 13.55
N GLU A 167 14.18 -2.41 13.19
CA GLU A 167 15.16 -3.45 13.50
C GLU A 167 16.41 -3.35 12.62
N ASP A 168 16.23 -3.11 11.31
CA ASP A 168 17.33 -3.10 10.33
C ASP A 168 18.07 -1.74 10.29
N ALA A 169 17.39 -0.64 10.63
CA ALA A 169 17.95 0.73 10.63
C ALA A 169 17.34 1.58 11.78
N PRO A 170 17.70 1.31 13.05
CA PRO A 170 17.15 1.99 14.23
C PRO A 170 17.40 3.50 14.28
N GLU A 171 18.40 3.98 13.54
CA GLU A 171 18.73 5.39 13.40
C GLU A 171 17.78 6.16 12.47
N THR A 172 16.88 5.49 11.74
CA THR A 172 15.91 6.12 10.82
C THR A 172 15.15 7.26 11.51
N GLU A 173 15.14 8.42 10.90
CA GLU A 173 14.49 9.65 11.39
C GLU A 173 13.16 9.88 10.68
N THR A 174 13.10 9.58 9.38
CA THR A 174 11.91 9.82 8.54
C THR A 174 11.57 8.59 7.70
N ILE A 175 10.29 8.22 7.64
CA ILE A 175 9.76 7.17 6.77
C ILE A 175 8.73 7.78 5.82
N TYR A 176 8.96 7.67 4.51
CA TYR A 176 7.97 8.08 3.50
C TYR A 176 7.11 6.89 3.08
N VAL A 177 5.79 7.06 3.10
CA VAL A 177 4.81 6.01 2.79
C VAL A 177 3.65 6.53 1.93
N PRO A 178 3.32 5.90 0.79
CA PRO A 178 2.21 6.32 -0.05
C PRO A 178 0.87 6.03 0.64
N LEU A 179 -0.09 6.96 0.55
CA LEU A 179 -1.42 6.82 1.13
C LEU A 179 -2.48 6.60 0.04
N GLY A 180 -3.16 5.45 0.10
CA GLY A 180 -4.39 5.15 -0.65
C GLY A 180 -5.57 5.08 0.29
N ALA A 181 -5.86 3.89 0.84
CA ALA A 181 -6.85 3.77 1.93
C ALA A 181 -6.29 4.19 3.30
N GLY A 182 -4.97 4.33 3.46
CA GLY A 182 -4.31 4.75 4.71
C GLY A 182 -3.77 3.62 5.59
N PHE A 183 -4.25 2.37 5.45
CA PHE A 183 -3.84 1.26 6.32
C PHE A 183 -2.35 0.90 6.28
N LEU A 184 -1.68 1.01 5.12
CA LEU A 184 -0.24 0.79 5.04
C LEU A 184 0.50 1.81 5.91
N GLY A 185 0.25 3.10 5.67
CA GLY A 185 0.90 4.19 6.41
C GLY A 185 0.64 4.09 7.90
N ALA A 186 -0.62 3.89 8.29
CA ALA A 186 -1.00 3.76 9.69
C ALA A 186 -0.34 2.55 10.36
N GLY A 187 -0.34 1.37 9.72
CA GLY A 187 0.31 0.17 10.27
C GLY A 187 1.81 0.37 10.46
N VAL A 188 2.49 0.94 9.45
CA VAL A 188 3.93 1.27 9.52
C VAL A 188 4.21 2.26 10.64
N ALA A 189 3.42 3.33 10.74
CA ALA A 189 3.62 4.36 11.75
C ALA A 189 3.42 3.84 13.17
N LEU A 190 2.36 3.08 13.40
CA LEU A 190 2.08 2.47 14.71
C LEU A 190 3.21 1.54 15.15
N ALA A 191 3.71 0.69 14.24
CA ALA A 191 4.80 -0.22 14.55
C ALA A 191 6.12 0.50 14.80
N ALA A 192 6.48 1.46 13.94
CA ALA A 192 7.73 2.20 14.04
C ALA A 192 7.76 3.09 15.30
N LYS A 193 6.69 3.84 15.57
CA LYS A 193 6.58 4.72 16.75
C LYS A 193 6.48 3.96 18.06
N ALA A 194 6.01 2.71 18.06
CA ALA A 194 6.06 1.85 19.24
C ALA A 194 7.48 1.47 19.67
N ILE A 195 8.47 1.57 18.77
CA ILE A 195 9.89 1.30 19.04
C ILE A 195 10.66 2.61 19.22
N LYS A 196 10.44 3.57 18.31
CA LYS A 196 11.08 4.89 18.33
C LYS A 196 10.00 5.96 18.18
N PRO A 197 9.44 6.48 19.28
CA PRO A 197 8.36 7.48 19.23
C PRO A 197 8.71 8.76 18.46
N SER A 198 10.01 9.07 18.35
CA SER A 198 10.52 10.26 17.65
C SER A 198 10.66 10.10 16.14
N VAL A 199 10.41 8.91 15.56
CA VAL A 199 10.43 8.74 14.10
C VAL A 199 9.27 9.50 13.47
N SER A 200 9.56 10.26 12.43
CA SER A 200 8.56 10.94 11.60
C SER A 200 8.10 10.01 10.48
N VAL A 201 6.79 9.93 10.26
CA VAL A 201 6.19 9.16 9.18
C VAL A 201 5.37 10.10 8.31
N ILE A 202 5.85 10.24 7.08
CA ILE A 202 5.33 11.19 6.10
C ILE A 202 4.50 10.42 5.07
N GLY A 203 3.20 10.73 5.04
CA GLY A 203 2.27 10.23 4.03
C GLY A 203 2.48 10.92 2.70
N VAL A 204 2.34 10.19 1.59
CA VAL A 204 2.48 10.76 0.24
C VAL A 204 1.21 10.55 -0.57
N ASN A 205 0.65 11.64 -1.10
CA ASN A 205 -0.42 11.62 -2.09
C ASN A 205 0.08 12.18 -3.43
N ALA A 206 -0.55 11.77 -4.53
CA ALA A 206 -0.33 12.40 -5.82
C ALA A 206 -1.13 13.71 -5.87
N GLU A 207 -0.62 14.74 -6.53
CA GLU A 207 -1.38 15.99 -6.77
C GLU A 207 -2.71 15.72 -7.48
N ASN A 208 -2.74 14.70 -8.35
CA ASN A 208 -3.95 14.27 -9.05
C ASN A 208 -4.90 13.42 -8.20
N SER A 209 -4.54 13.04 -6.97
CA SER A 209 -5.44 12.40 -6.00
C SER A 209 -5.05 12.79 -4.57
N PRO A 210 -5.30 14.06 -4.17
CA PRO A 210 -4.78 14.65 -2.94
C PRO A 210 -5.70 14.42 -1.72
N HIS A 211 -6.39 13.28 -1.67
CA HIS A 211 -7.54 13.08 -0.79
C HIS A 211 -7.22 13.13 0.71
N TYR A 212 -6.07 12.59 1.13
CA TYR A 212 -5.60 12.76 2.52
C TYR A 212 -4.92 14.09 2.76
N TYR A 213 -4.15 14.60 1.80
CA TYR A 213 -3.53 15.92 1.90
C TYR A 213 -4.56 17.01 2.21
N GLU A 214 -5.61 17.11 1.39
CA GLU A 214 -6.66 18.11 1.58
C GLU A 214 -7.49 17.85 2.83
N SER A 215 -7.81 16.59 3.14
CA SER A 215 -8.63 16.27 4.31
C SER A 215 -7.90 16.53 5.63
N VAL A 216 -6.61 16.21 5.72
CA VAL A 216 -5.78 16.49 6.91
C VAL A 216 -5.63 18.00 7.10
N LYS A 217 -5.31 18.73 6.01
CA LYS A 217 -5.18 20.19 6.02
C LYS A 217 -6.44 20.90 6.53
N HIS A 218 -7.63 20.40 6.17
CA HIS A 218 -8.90 20.99 6.59
C HIS A 218 -9.46 20.40 7.90
N GLY A 219 -8.83 19.37 8.47
CA GLY A 219 -9.30 18.71 9.68
C GLY A 219 -10.60 17.90 9.50
N ARG A 220 -11.05 17.67 8.27
CA ARG A 220 -12.30 16.95 7.94
C ARG A 220 -12.20 16.35 6.55
N VAL A 221 -13.04 15.35 6.25
CA VAL A 221 -13.10 14.76 4.90
C VAL A 221 -13.50 15.84 3.89
N VAL A 222 -12.72 15.95 2.81
CA VAL A 222 -12.95 16.90 1.71
C VAL A 222 -13.19 16.11 0.42
N ASP A 223 -14.20 16.53 -0.34
CA ASP A 223 -14.46 15.98 -1.68
C ASP A 223 -13.33 16.38 -2.64
N THR A 224 -12.58 15.38 -3.10
CA THR A 224 -11.40 15.55 -3.96
C THR A 224 -11.44 14.50 -5.07
N PRO A 225 -12.30 14.69 -6.09
CA PRO A 225 -12.40 13.75 -7.21
C PRO A 225 -11.03 13.56 -7.88
N PRO A 226 -10.52 12.32 -7.99
CA PRO A 226 -9.20 12.08 -8.56
C PRO A 226 -9.18 12.38 -10.05
N LYS A 227 -8.04 12.86 -10.53
CA LYS A 227 -7.67 12.94 -11.94
C LYS A 227 -6.84 11.71 -12.31
N SER A 228 -6.56 11.54 -13.61
CA SER A 228 -5.67 10.48 -14.10
C SER A 228 -4.30 10.57 -13.43
N THR A 229 -3.80 9.46 -12.89
CA THR A 229 -2.49 9.40 -12.21
C THR A 229 -1.74 8.12 -12.56
N LEU A 230 -0.41 8.20 -12.60
CA LEU A 230 0.50 7.07 -12.66
C LEU A 230 0.38 6.18 -11.42
N ALA A 231 0.00 6.76 -10.28
CA ALA A 231 -0.14 6.10 -8.99
C ALA A 231 -1.56 5.55 -8.74
N ASP A 232 -2.04 4.68 -9.63
CA ASP A 232 -3.41 4.17 -9.58
C ASP A 232 -3.72 3.32 -8.33
N GLY A 233 -2.72 2.73 -7.68
CA GLY A 233 -2.88 1.96 -6.45
C GLY A 233 -3.20 2.80 -5.21
N THR A 234 -3.01 4.11 -5.29
CA THR A 234 -3.28 5.10 -4.23
C THR A 234 -4.36 6.10 -4.64
N SER A 235 -4.87 6.03 -5.87
CA SER A 235 -5.91 6.93 -6.35
C SER A 235 -7.25 6.65 -5.66
N GLY A 236 -7.91 7.70 -5.21
CA GLY A 236 -9.21 7.62 -4.57
C GLY A 236 -9.79 8.98 -4.21
N ASN A 237 -11.03 8.97 -3.75
CA ASN A 237 -11.70 10.10 -3.14
C ASN A 237 -12.23 9.65 -1.78
N LEU A 238 -11.68 10.21 -0.71
CA LEU A 238 -11.96 9.73 0.65
C LEU A 238 -13.44 9.83 0.99
N ILE A 239 -14.17 10.83 0.48
CA ILE A 239 -15.62 10.98 0.71
C ILE A 239 -16.45 9.81 0.17
N SER A 240 -15.94 9.11 -0.85
CA SER A 240 -16.59 7.93 -1.44
C SER A 240 -16.27 6.64 -0.67
N PHE A 241 -15.37 6.69 0.30
CA PHE A 241 -15.07 5.53 1.13
C PHE A 241 -16.05 5.45 2.30
N PRO A 242 -16.57 4.25 2.59
CA PRO A 242 -17.35 4.06 3.80
C PRO A 242 -16.46 4.28 5.04
N ASN A 243 -17.04 4.80 6.12
CA ASN A 243 -16.31 5.19 7.34
C ASN A 243 -15.12 6.16 7.11
N SER A 244 -15.21 7.03 6.10
CA SER A 244 -14.16 7.99 5.72
C SER A 244 -13.67 8.89 6.85
N ASP A 245 -14.55 9.25 7.80
CA ASP A 245 -14.21 10.01 8.99
C ASP A 245 -13.26 9.24 9.93
N LYS A 246 -13.43 7.92 10.04
CA LYS A 246 -12.55 7.05 10.84
C LYS A 246 -11.20 6.85 10.17
N LEU A 247 -11.20 6.69 8.84
CA LEU A 247 -9.97 6.61 8.05
C LEU A 247 -9.15 7.89 8.17
N LEU A 248 -9.80 9.05 8.11
CA LEU A 248 -9.15 10.34 8.35
C LEU A 248 -8.55 10.42 9.76
N ARG A 249 -9.32 10.06 10.79
CA ARG A 249 -8.82 10.04 12.18
C ARG A 249 -7.61 9.12 12.34
N LEU A 250 -7.67 7.91 11.77
CA LEU A 250 -6.54 6.98 11.79
C LEU A 250 -5.27 7.62 11.20
N VAL A 251 -5.38 8.29 10.06
CA VAL A 251 -4.25 9.00 9.42
C VAL A 251 -3.78 10.17 10.28
N GLN A 252 -4.68 11.04 10.76
CA GLN A 252 -4.34 12.19 11.60
C GLN A 252 -3.65 11.80 12.93
N GLU A 253 -4.00 10.65 13.49
CA GLU A 253 -3.43 10.18 14.76
C GLU A 253 -2.12 9.38 14.59
N THR A 254 -1.71 9.05 13.36
CA THR A 254 -0.54 8.17 13.11
C THR A 254 0.51 8.75 12.18
N ILE A 255 0.09 9.57 11.21
CA ILE A 255 0.96 10.17 10.19
C ILE A 255 1.25 11.61 10.62
N ASP A 256 2.53 12.00 10.64
CA ASP A 256 2.96 13.31 11.12
C ASP A 256 2.68 14.42 10.12
N GLU A 257 2.81 14.12 8.82
CA GLU A 257 2.54 15.04 7.72
C GLU A 257 2.10 14.28 6.48
N VAL A 258 1.28 14.90 5.62
CA VAL A 258 0.99 14.40 4.28
C VAL A 258 1.54 15.39 3.26
N VAL A 259 2.33 14.91 2.32
CA VAL A 259 2.90 15.72 1.23
C VAL A 259 2.37 15.28 -0.13
N LEU A 260 2.46 16.18 -1.11
CA LEU A 260 2.09 15.92 -2.50
C LEU A 260 3.31 15.63 -3.37
N VAL A 261 3.12 14.81 -4.40
CA VAL A 261 4.05 14.66 -5.53
C VAL A 261 3.30 14.79 -6.85
N SER A 262 3.91 15.47 -7.81
CA SER A 262 3.38 15.63 -9.16
C SER A 262 3.54 14.36 -9.99
N GLU A 263 2.84 14.28 -11.12
CA GLU A 263 2.96 13.15 -12.04
C GLU A 263 4.35 13.05 -12.68
N ASP A 264 5.00 14.19 -12.94
CA ASP A 264 6.36 14.23 -13.48
C ASP A 264 7.38 13.75 -12.44
N GLU A 265 7.22 14.13 -11.17
CA GLU A 265 8.06 13.62 -10.07
C GLU A 265 7.88 12.10 -9.88
N ILE A 266 6.64 11.58 -9.95
CA ILE A 266 6.38 10.14 -9.91
C ILE A 266 7.07 9.44 -11.08
N LYS A 267 6.93 9.99 -12.29
CA LYS A 267 7.53 9.45 -13.52
C LYS A 267 9.06 9.41 -13.42
N ASP A 268 9.68 10.48 -12.96
CA ASP A 268 11.14 10.57 -12.81
C ASP A 268 11.65 9.60 -11.73
N ALA A 269 10.92 9.44 -10.62
CA ALA A 269 11.23 8.43 -9.61
C ALA A 269 11.14 6.99 -10.15
N ILE A 270 10.11 6.66 -10.95
CA ILE A 270 10.02 5.35 -11.62
C ILE A 270 11.24 5.11 -12.52
N ARG A 271 11.61 6.10 -13.33
CA ARG A 271 12.78 6.03 -14.22
C ARG A 271 14.06 5.80 -13.44
N TYR A 272 14.28 6.59 -12.38
CA TYR A 272 15.47 6.51 -11.56
C TYR A 272 15.59 5.17 -10.84
N LEU A 273 14.49 4.65 -10.30
CA LEU A 273 14.45 3.33 -9.68
C LEU A 273 14.82 2.24 -10.70
N ALA A 274 14.24 2.27 -11.90
CA ALA A 274 14.48 1.25 -12.91
C ALA A 274 15.91 1.33 -13.49
N LEU A 275 16.36 2.53 -13.86
CA LEU A 275 17.61 2.72 -14.59
C LEU A 275 18.82 2.74 -13.65
N GLU A 276 18.75 3.39 -12.49
CA GLU A 276 19.93 3.50 -11.61
C GLU A 276 19.95 2.45 -10.51
N ASN A 277 18.77 2.12 -9.97
CA ASN A 277 18.65 1.19 -8.84
C ASN A 277 18.28 -0.23 -9.27
N LYS A 278 17.93 -0.44 -10.54
CA LYS A 278 17.53 -1.74 -11.11
C LYS A 278 16.27 -2.32 -10.43
N LEU A 279 15.40 -1.44 -9.96
CA LEU A 279 14.13 -1.76 -9.30
C LEU A 279 12.97 -1.27 -10.16
N VAL A 280 12.10 -2.17 -10.60
CA VAL A 280 10.90 -1.82 -11.37
C VAL A 280 9.74 -1.55 -10.41
N ALA A 281 9.41 -0.27 -10.23
CA ALA A 281 8.30 0.17 -9.37
C ALA A 281 7.08 0.59 -10.22
N GLU A 282 5.89 0.37 -9.67
CA GLU A 282 4.68 1.04 -10.16
C GLU A 282 4.59 2.48 -9.65
N GLY A 283 3.64 3.28 -10.15
CA GLY A 283 3.55 4.69 -9.76
C GLY A 283 3.42 4.90 -8.26
N SER A 284 2.49 4.17 -7.61
CA SER A 284 2.36 4.18 -6.15
C SER A 284 3.60 3.64 -5.44
N GLY A 285 4.37 2.76 -6.10
CA GLY A 285 5.64 2.25 -5.59
C GLY A 285 6.77 3.27 -5.59
N ALA A 286 6.70 4.30 -6.44
CA ALA A 286 7.75 5.30 -6.58
C ALA A 286 7.51 6.58 -5.78
N MET A 287 6.29 6.82 -5.29
CA MET A 287 5.89 8.07 -4.63
C MET A 287 6.75 8.43 -3.42
N SER A 288 7.13 7.45 -2.59
CA SER A 288 7.99 7.72 -1.42
C SER A 288 9.37 8.23 -1.80
N LEU A 289 9.93 7.76 -2.92
CA LEU A 289 11.19 8.29 -3.42
C LEU A 289 11.00 9.68 -4.00
N ALA A 290 9.96 9.88 -4.81
CA ALA A 290 9.62 11.20 -5.38
C ALA A 290 9.48 12.28 -4.29
N ALA A 291 8.85 11.93 -3.17
CA ALA A 291 8.72 12.84 -2.03
C ALA A 291 10.03 13.04 -1.26
N ALA A 292 10.87 12.02 -1.10
CA ALA A 292 12.10 12.14 -0.32
C ALA A 292 13.19 12.94 -1.04
N ILE A 293 13.32 12.80 -2.37
CA ILE A 293 14.37 13.49 -3.13
C ILE A 293 14.15 14.99 -3.26
N LYS A 294 12.91 15.47 -3.11
CA LYS A 294 12.59 16.91 -3.13
C LYS A 294 12.85 17.60 -1.79
N THR A 295 12.99 16.83 -0.71
CA THR A 295 13.25 17.33 0.64
C THR A 295 14.75 17.30 0.92
N SER A 296 15.30 18.41 1.40
CA SER A 296 16.73 18.52 1.72
C SER A 296 17.15 17.46 2.73
N LYS A 297 18.38 16.95 2.61
CA LYS A 297 18.93 15.91 3.49
C LYS A 297 18.95 16.35 4.96
N GLU A 298 19.16 17.65 5.21
CA GLU A 298 19.16 18.27 6.53
C GLU A 298 17.76 18.24 7.16
N GLU A 299 16.72 18.43 6.36
CA GLU A 299 15.32 18.45 6.82
C GLU A 299 14.78 17.05 7.08
N ARG A 300 15.01 16.10 6.17
CA ARG A 300 14.49 14.73 6.32
C ARG A 300 15.37 13.79 7.13
N GLY A 301 16.63 14.15 7.39
CA GLY A 301 17.60 13.30 8.09
C GLY A 301 17.81 11.93 7.42
N LYS A 302 18.11 10.91 8.22
CA LYS A 302 18.21 9.51 7.74
C LYS A 302 16.83 8.98 7.37
N THR A 303 16.64 8.61 6.11
CA THR A 303 15.32 8.38 5.53
C THR A 303 15.14 6.94 5.04
N VAL A 304 13.94 6.40 5.19
CA VAL A 304 13.50 5.17 4.51
C VAL A 304 12.32 5.45 3.59
N CYS A 305 12.45 5.06 2.31
CA CYS A 305 11.37 5.14 1.32
C CYS A 305 10.75 3.75 1.11
N ILE A 306 9.45 3.61 1.40
CA ILE A 306 8.73 2.35 1.15
C ILE A 306 8.31 2.28 -0.31
N LEU A 307 8.89 1.32 -1.05
CA LEU A 307 8.54 1.08 -2.43
C LEU A 307 7.48 -0.01 -2.53
N THR A 308 6.22 0.43 -2.52
CA THR A 308 5.05 -0.42 -2.18
C THR A 308 4.76 -1.57 -3.14
N GLY A 309 5.08 -1.44 -4.42
CA GLY A 309 4.76 -2.46 -5.42
C GLY A 309 5.39 -2.21 -6.78
N GLY A 310 5.33 -3.24 -7.63
CA GLY A 310 5.95 -3.28 -8.96
C GLY A 310 5.01 -3.74 -10.07
N SER A 311 3.68 -3.73 -9.84
CA SER A 311 2.67 -4.20 -10.80
C SER A 311 2.40 -3.18 -11.92
N ILE A 312 3.47 -2.64 -12.52
CA ILE A 312 3.38 -1.69 -13.63
C ILE A 312 3.13 -2.42 -14.95
N ASP A 313 2.21 -1.87 -15.75
CA ASP A 313 1.95 -2.34 -17.10
C ASP A 313 3.16 -2.07 -18.02
N SER A 314 3.49 -3.01 -18.91
CA SER A 314 4.66 -2.91 -19.79
C SER A 314 4.60 -1.72 -20.73
N ASP A 315 3.41 -1.36 -21.23
CA ASP A 315 3.24 -0.24 -22.15
C ASP A 315 3.40 1.08 -21.40
N LYS A 316 2.84 1.15 -20.17
CA LYS A 316 3.04 2.28 -19.26
C LYS A 316 4.53 2.47 -18.95
N LEU A 317 5.23 1.39 -18.60
CA LEU A 317 6.67 1.43 -18.31
C LEU A 317 7.47 1.88 -19.54
N THR A 318 7.19 1.32 -20.71
CA THR A 318 7.86 1.67 -21.98
C THR A 318 7.68 3.15 -22.30
N LYS A 319 6.47 3.68 -22.16
CA LYS A 319 6.18 5.11 -22.39
C LYS A 319 6.94 6.00 -21.41
N ILE A 320 7.02 5.60 -20.13
CA ILE A 320 7.80 6.32 -19.13
C ILE A 320 9.28 6.32 -19.50
N MET A 321 9.84 5.18 -19.93
CA MET A 321 11.26 5.06 -20.34
C MET A 321 11.58 5.80 -21.64
N GLY A 322 10.63 5.89 -22.58
CA GLY A 322 10.83 6.56 -23.87
C GLY A 322 10.73 8.09 -23.81
N SER A 323 10.30 8.68 -22.69
CA SER A 323 10.17 10.13 -22.56
C SER A 323 11.52 10.83 -22.27
N PRO A 324 11.75 12.07 -22.73
CA PRO A 324 12.90 12.88 -22.29
C PRO A 324 12.86 13.13 -20.79
N LEU A 325 14.05 13.25 -20.15
CA LEU A 325 14.16 13.65 -18.74
C LEU A 325 13.73 15.11 -18.57
N THR A 326 12.99 15.38 -17.50
CA THR A 326 12.86 16.74 -16.98
C THR A 326 14.24 17.16 -16.46
N PRO A 327 14.81 18.31 -16.88
CA PRO A 327 16.09 18.76 -16.33
C PRO A 327 15.96 18.92 -14.81
N SER A 328 16.85 18.28 -14.06
CA SER A 328 17.00 18.52 -12.62
C SER A 328 17.35 19.99 -12.39
N GLN A 329 16.54 20.70 -11.61
CA GLN A 329 16.86 22.05 -11.11
C GLN A 329 17.91 21.98 -10.02
#